data_AF-A0AA38FAD8-F1
#
_entry.id   AF-A0AA38FAD8-F1
#
_cell.length_a   1.000
_cell.length_b   1.000
_cell.length_c   1.000
_cell.angle_alpha   90.00
_cell.angle_beta   90.00
_cell.angle_gamma   90.00
#
_symmetry.space_group_name_H-M   'P 1'
#
loop_
_entity.id
_entity.type
_entity.pdbx_description
1 polymer ?
#
loop_
_entity_poly.entity_id
_entity_poly.type
_entity_poly.pdbx_seq_one_letter_code
_entity_poly.pdbx_strand_id
1 'polypeptide(L)'
;MLAYHRHGLLEDALIMFHQMQRTDAQPDHFTFASILSACANWRLGFGAPGGKVYTKGTIYLSNVRMVFVANKPVGAFVAFDLPLLYIHDEKFNQPIFFCNNISGKVDPVVPEDANRALFSTHSFKIIFKEGGCGTFVPLFFNLIRSARQYHQMSVSAADATPRADPLQVGQPPVDEMMRCA
;
A
#
# COMPACT_ATOMS: atom_id res chain seq x y z
N MET A 1 -6.20 13.48 5.34
CA MET A 1 -6.13 13.64 3.87
C MET A 1 -7.02 12.54 3.29
N LEU A 2 -8.28 12.89 3.00
CA LEU A 2 -9.33 11.96 2.56
C LEU A 2 -9.22 11.79 1.04
N ALA A 3 -9.13 10.54 0.58
CA ALA A 3 -8.90 10.20 -0.81
C ALA A 3 -10.14 10.49 -1.67
N TYR A 4 -10.01 11.42 -2.62
CA TYR A 4 -11.03 11.70 -3.63
C TYR A 4 -11.06 10.58 -4.68
N HIS A 5 -12.20 9.88 -4.75
CA HIS A 5 -12.56 8.99 -5.84
C HIS A 5 -12.59 9.75 -7.18
N ARG A 6 -11.67 9.44 -8.09
CA ARG A 6 -11.82 9.72 -9.52
C ARG A 6 -11.49 8.47 -10.32
N HIS A 7 -12.54 7.71 -10.64
CA HIS A 7 -12.55 6.69 -11.69
C HIS A 7 -12.00 7.32 -12.99
N GLY A 8 -10.82 6.88 -13.44
CA GLY A 8 -10.21 7.32 -14.72
C GLY A 8 -8.69 7.57 -14.63
N LEU A 9 -8.20 8.09 -13.51
CA LEU A 9 -6.78 8.49 -13.40
C LEU A 9 -5.81 7.31 -13.41
N LEU A 10 -6.24 6.12 -12.97
CA LEU A 10 -5.40 4.91 -13.02
C LEU A 10 -5.17 4.44 -14.44
N GLU A 11 -6.24 4.31 -15.22
CA GLU A 11 -6.13 3.82 -16.59
C GLU A 11 -5.26 4.75 -17.41
N ASP A 12 -5.46 6.07 -17.28
CA ASP A 12 -4.63 7.07 -17.96
C ASP A 12 -3.18 7.03 -17.51
N ALA A 13 -2.92 6.91 -16.20
CA ALA A 13 -1.55 6.81 -15.67
C ALA A 13 -0.85 5.53 -16.16
N LEU A 14 -1.56 4.40 -16.23
CA LEU A 14 -1.03 3.14 -16.74
C LEU A 14 -0.83 3.17 -18.26
N ILE A 15 -1.71 3.82 -19.01
CA ILE A 15 -1.58 4.01 -20.47
C ILE A 15 -0.36 4.89 -20.77
N MET A 16 -0.23 6.04 -20.09
CA MET A 16 0.93 6.92 -20.26
C MET A 16 2.21 6.19 -19.89
N PHE A 17 2.20 5.42 -18.80
CA PHE A 17 3.33 4.60 -18.41
C PHE A 17 3.71 3.55 -19.47
N HIS A 18 2.72 2.85 -20.01
CA HIS A 18 2.94 1.87 -21.08
C HIS A 18 3.46 2.55 -22.36
N GLN A 19 3.01 3.76 -22.66
CA GLN A 19 3.55 4.55 -23.77
C GLN A 19 5.01 4.91 -23.53
N MET A 20 5.39 5.36 -22.33
CA MET A 20 6.78 5.66 -21.98
C MET A 20 7.70 4.44 -22.13
N GLN A 21 7.24 3.26 -21.67
CA GLN A 21 7.99 2.01 -21.88
C GLN A 21 8.15 1.62 -23.36
N ARG A 22 7.18 1.98 -24.21
CA ARG A 22 7.25 1.72 -25.67
C ARG A 22 8.15 2.71 -26.40
N THR A 23 8.30 3.92 -25.89
CA THR A 23 9.13 4.99 -26.49
C THR A 23 10.55 5.04 -25.91
N ASP A 24 10.96 4.03 -25.14
CA ASP A 24 12.25 3.96 -24.42
C ASP A 24 12.50 5.17 -23.49
N ALA A 25 11.41 5.82 -23.06
CA ALA A 25 11.46 6.94 -22.14
C ALA A 25 11.50 6.39 -20.71
N GLN A 26 12.56 6.72 -19.97
CA GLN A 26 12.73 6.33 -18.57
C GLN A 26 11.64 6.97 -17.69
N PRO A 27 10.81 6.17 -17.01
CA PRO A 27 9.87 6.69 -16.02
C PRO A 27 10.63 7.40 -14.90
N ASP A 28 10.21 8.60 -14.55
CA ASP A 28 10.83 9.41 -13.51
C ASP A 28 10.02 9.39 -12.20
N HIS A 29 10.52 10.08 -11.18
CA HIS A 29 9.86 10.11 -9.87
C HIS A 29 8.43 10.65 -9.93
N PHE A 30 8.13 11.58 -10.85
CA PHE A 30 6.78 12.13 -11.06
C PHE A 30 5.86 11.08 -11.69
N THR A 31 6.35 10.34 -12.68
CA THR A 31 5.65 9.21 -13.30
C THR A 31 5.33 8.16 -12.24
N PHE A 32 6.29 7.81 -11.39
CA PHE A 32 6.08 6.88 -10.28
C PHE A 32 5.10 7.42 -9.24
N ALA A 33 5.19 8.69 -8.87
CA ALA A 33 4.26 9.31 -7.93
C ALA A 33 2.82 9.32 -8.47
N SER A 34 2.64 9.61 -9.75
CA SER A 34 1.33 9.59 -10.42
C SER A 34 0.74 8.18 -10.48
N ILE A 35 1.54 7.17 -10.84
CA ILE A 35 1.10 5.76 -10.84
C ILE A 35 0.76 5.31 -9.42
N LEU A 36 1.63 5.58 -8.44
CA LEU A 36 1.38 5.25 -7.05
C LEU A 36 0.10 5.94 -6.54
N SER A 37 -0.08 7.23 -6.83
CA SER A 37 -1.30 7.98 -6.47
C SER A 37 -2.54 7.39 -7.13
N ALA A 38 -2.46 7.01 -8.41
CA ALA A 38 -3.59 6.44 -9.13
C ALA A 38 -3.93 5.02 -8.64
N CYS A 39 -2.92 4.20 -8.31
CA CYS A 39 -3.12 2.92 -7.63
C CYS A 39 -3.71 3.09 -6.23
N ALA A 40 -3.39 4.18 -5.50
CA ALA A 40 -4.01 4.47 -4.20
C ALA A 40 -5.53 4.67 -4.28
N ASN A 41 -6.00 5.15 -5.43
CA ASN A 41 -7.40 5.39 -5.70
C ASN A 41 -8.08 4.18 -6.36
N TRP A 42 -7.32 3.16 -6.79
CA TRP A 42 -7.86 1.89 -7.27
C TRP A 42 -8.12 0.94 -6.11
N ARG A 43 -9.27 1.11 -5.47
CA ARG A 43 -9.76 0.08 -4.54
C ARG A 43 -10.51 -1.00 -5.33
N LEU A 44 -9.87 -2.17 -5.40
CA LEU A 44 -10.48 -3.51 -5.52
C LEU A 44 -11.55 -3.69 -6.61
N GLY A 45 -11.10 -3.92 -7.84
CA GLY A 45 -11.89 -4.56 -8.90
C GLY A 45 -11.49 -6.03 -9.08
N PHE A 46 -12.11 -6.90 -8.27
CA PHE A 46 -12.29 -8.36 -8.43
C PHE A 46 -11.44 -9.13 -9.46
N GLY A 47 -10.55 -9.99 -8.95
CA GLY A 47 -10.48 -11.36 -9.47
C GLY A 47 -11.68 -12.15 -8.91
N ALA A 48 -12.28 -13.03 -9.69
CA ALA A 48 -13.37 -13.88 -9.22
C ALA A 48 -12.97 -14.61 -7.90
N PRO A 49 -13.89 -14.76 -6.92
CA PRO A 49 -13.62 -15.54 -5.72
C PRO A 49 -13.07 -16.92 -6.09
N GLY A 50 -11.81 -17.19 -5.73
CA GLY A 50 -11.14 -18.48 -5.98
C GLY A 50 -10.38 -18.63 -7.30
N GLY A 51 -10.30 -17.59 -8.15
CA GLY A 51 -9.52 -17.63 -9.39
C GLY A 51 -8.01 -17.43 -9.16
N LYS A 52 -7.17 -18.27 -9.78
CA LYS A 52 -5.72 -18.02 -9.87
C LYS A 52 -5.40 -17.31 -11.18
N VAL A 53 -4.78 -16.14 -11.08
CA VAL A 53 -4.29 -15.38 -12.25
C VAL A 53 -2.77 -15.50 -12.33
N TYR A 54 -2.26 -15.77 -13.53
CA TYR A 54 -0.83 -15.81 -13.82
C TYR A 54 -0.53 -14.90 -15.02
N THR A 55 0.35 -13.93 -14.84
CA THR A 55 0.81 -13.07 -15.93
C THR A 55 2.22 -12.56 -15.68
N LYS A 56 2.87 -12.09 -16.73
CA LYS A 56 4.17 -11.39 -16.68
C LYS A 56 3.92 -9.89 -16.58
N GLY A 57 4.76 -9.20 -15.82
CA GLY A 57 4.61 -7.77 -15.58
C GLY A 57 5.83 -7.17 -14.93
N THR A 58 5.74 -5.88 -14.66
CA THR A 58 6.76 -5.13 -13.93
C THR A 58 6.27 -4.86 -12.51
N ILE A 59 7.18 -4.98 -11.54
CA ILE A 59 6.92 -4.66 -10.14
C ILE A 59 7.63 -3.35 -9.80
N TYR A 60 6.87 -2.42 -9.24
CA TYR A 60 7.37 -1.18 -8.64
C TYR A 60 7.29 -1.33 -7.13
N LEU A 61 8.41 -1.03 -6.46
CA LEU A 61 8.51 -1.14 -5.02
C LEU A 61 8.84 0.25 -4.46
N SER A 62 7.98 0.72 -3.57
CA SER A 62 8.16 1.96 -2.81
C SER A 62 8.31 1.66 -1.32
N ASN A 63 8.51 2.70 -0.51
CA ASN A 63 8.50 2.58 0.95
C ASN A 63 7.13 2.29 1.56
N VAL A 64 6.03 2.44 0.80
CA VAL A 64 4.65 2.29 1.33
C VAL A 64 3.95 1.07 0.76
N ARG A 65 4.17 0.76 -0.52
CA ARG A 65 3.48 -0.33 -1.23
C ARG A 65 4.32 -0.93 -2.35
N MET A 66 3.93 -2.12 -2.75
CA MET A 66 4.35 -2.78 -3.98
C MET A 66 3.24 -2.70 -5.01
N VAL A 67 3.54 -2.29 -6.24
CA VAL A 67 2.59 -2.25 -7.37
C VAL A 67 3.07 -3.21 -8.44
N PHE A 68 2.18 -4.03 -8.96
CA PHE A 68 2.42 -4.87 -10.13
C PHE A 68 1.58 -4.36 -11.30
N VAL A 69 2.21 -4.24 -12.47
CA VAL A 69 1.55 -3.87 -13.73
C VAL A 69 1.79 -5.00 -14.73
N ALA A 70 0.71 -5.59 -15.26
CA ALA A 70 0.79 -6.65 -16.25
C ALA A 70 1.27 -6.10 -17.60
N ASN A 71 2.20 -6.79 -18.27
CA ASN A 71 2.65 -6.40 -19.61
C ASN A 71 1.52 -6.52 -20.65
N LYS A 72 0.57 -7.42 -20.40
CA LYS A 72 -0.65 -7.59 -21.18
C LYS A 72 -1.81 -7.83 -20.21
N PRO A 73 -2.95 -7.14 -20.39
CA PRO A 73 -4.16 -7.42 -19.61
C PRO A 73 -4.58 -8.89 -19.72
N VAL A 74 -5.05 -9.47 -18.62
CA VAL A 74 -5.61 -10.83 -18.56
C VAL A 74 -7.06 -10.73 -18.10
N GLY A 75 -7.99 -10.72 -19.05
CA GLY A 75 -9.38 -10.34 -18.75
C GLY A 75 -9.42 -8.89 -18.26
N ALA A 76 -10.07 -8.66 -17.11
CA ALA A 76 -10.09 -7.35 -16.44
C ALA A 76 -8.82 -7.07 -15.60
N PHE A 77 -7.91 -8.04 -15.47
CA PHE A 77 -6.72 -7.89 -14.65
C PHE A 77 -5.61 -7.15 -15.41
N VAL A 78 -5.34 -5.92 -14.98
CA VAL A 78 -4.29 -5.06 -15.56
C VAL A 78 -3.16 -4.81 -14.56
N ALA A 79 -3.50 -4.59 -13.30
CA ALA A 79 -2.56 -4.27 -12.24
C ALA A 79 -3.12 -4.64 -10.87
N PHE A 80 -2.25 -4.73 -9.86
CA PHE A 80 -2.64 -4.75 -8.45
C PHE A 80 -1.61 -3.97 -7.61
N ASP A 81 -2.05 -3.43 -6.48
CA ASP A 81 -1.16 -2.86 -5.48
C ASP A 81 -1.34 -3.53 -4.11
N LEU A 82 -0.24 -3.74 -3.42
CA LEU A 82 -0.16 -4.35 -2.09
C LEU A 82 0.51 -3.36 -1.13
N PRO A 83 -0.22 -2.81 -0.15
CA PRO A 83 0.38 -2.01 0.92
C PRO A 83 1.37 -2.86 1.72
N LEU A 84 2.62 -2.40 1.87
CA LEU A 84 3.65 -3.19 2.55
C LEU A 84 3.29 -3.51 4.00
N LEU A 85 2.53 -2.62 4.66
CA LEU A 85 2.05 -2.80 6.02
C LEU A 85 1.10 -4.00 6.17
N TYR A 86 0.34 -4.34 5.13
CA TYR A 86 -0.66 -5.42 5.18
C TYR A 86 -0.18 -6.72 4.56
N ILE A 87 1.04 -6.76 4.03
CA ILE A 87 1.69 -8.00 3.64
C ILE A 87 2.11 -8.76 4.90
N HIS A 88 1.91 -10.06 4.95
CA HIS A 88 2.36 -10.96 6.01
C HIS A 88 2.64 -12.37 5.47
N ASP A 89 3.21 -13.24 6.30
CA ASP A 89 3.64 -14.59 5.93
C ASP A 89 4.60 -14.60 4.72
N GLU A 90 5.34 -13.51 4.50
CA GLU A 90 6.26 -13.38 3.37
C GLU A 90 7.47 -14.32 3.51
N LYS A 91 7.77 -15.06 2.44
CA LYS A 91 8.85 -16.06 2.39
C LYS A 91 9.55 -16.01 1.04
N PHE A 92 10.88 -16.12 1.08
CA PHE A 92 11.70 -16.34 -0.10
C PHE A 92 12.02 -17.82 -0.24
N ASN A 93 11.83 -18.38 -1.43
CA ASN A 93 12.06 -19.78 -1.74
C ASN A 93 13.13 -19.90 -2.83
N GLN A 94 14.20 -20.65 -2.56
CA GLN A 94 15.30 -20.95 -3.48
C GLN A 94 15.36 -22.46 -3.78
N PRO A 95 14.46 -22.96 -4.65
CA PRO A 95 14.47 -24.38 -4.98
C PRO A 95 15.67 -24.72 -5.88
N ILE A 96 16.21 -25.92 -5.73
CA ILE A 96 17.37 -26.41 -6.52
C ILE A 96 17.01 -26.50 -8.02
N PHE A 97 15.78 -26.91 -8.30
CA PHE A 97 15.15 -26.90 -9.61
C PHE A 97 14.03 -25.84 -9.57
N PHE A 98 13.73 -25.17 -10.69
CA PHE A 98 12.81 -24.02 -10.80
C PHE A 98 13.39 -22.65 -10.41
N CYS A 99 12.60 -21.59 -10.68
CA CYS A 99 12.98 -20.22 -10.39
C CYS A 99 12.80 -19.88 -8.90
N ASN A 100 13.68 -19.00 -8.40
CA ASN A 100 13.49 -18.33 -7.14
C ASN A 100 12.12 -17.61 -7.11
N ASN A 101 11.45 -17.63 -5.97
CA ASN A 101 10.17 -16.97 -5.81
C ASN A 101 9.97 -16.39 -4.41
N ILE A 102 9.19 -15.32 -4.32
CA ILE A 102 8.62 -14.82 -3.07
C ILE A 102 7.15 -15.21 -3.04
N SER A 103 6.67 -15.66 -1.89
CA SER A 103 5.25 -15.87 -1.63
C SER A 103 4.85 -15.18 -0.33
N GLY A 104 3.61 -14.73 -0.24
CA GLY A 104 3.06 -14.16 0.97
C GLY A 104 1.55 -14.03 0.90
N LYS A 105 1.00 -13.44 1.95
CA LYS A 105 -0.39 -13.07 2.06
C LYS A 105 -0.53 -11.57 2.23
N VAL A 106 -1.70 -11.05 1.90
CA VAL A 106 -2.04 -9.65 2.09
C VAL A 106 -3.47 -9.53 2.58
N ASP A 107 -3.65 -8.79 3.66
CA ASP A 107 -4.97 -8.46 4.16
C ASP A 107 -5.54 -7.24 3.41
N PRO A 108 -6.84 -7.28 3.07
CA PRO A 108 -7.50 -6.18 2.39
C PRO A 108 -7.70 -4.98 3.31
N VAL A 109 -7.65 -3.78 2.75
CA VAL A 109 -8.00 -2.55 3.47
C VAL A 109 -9.52 -2.48 3.58
N VAL A 110 -10.05 -2.74 4.76
CA VAL A 110 -11.50 -2.72 5.01
C VAL A 110 -11.92 -1.32 5.44
N PRO A 111 -12.89 -0.69 4.74
CA PRO A 111 -13.51 0.57 5.18
C PRO A 111 -14.16 0.41 6.56
N GLU A 112 -14.17 1.47 7.38
CA GLU A 112 -14.73 1.43 8.74
C GLU A 112 -16.23 1.08 8.77
N ASP A 113 -16.94 1.44 7.71
CA ASP A 113 -18.37 1.21 7.50
C ASP A 113 -18.70 -0.15 6.85
N ALA A 114 -17.69 -0.97 6.52
CA ALA A 114 -17.88 -2.22 5.80
C ALA A 114 -17.72 -3.47 6.67
N ASN A 115 -18.49 -4.52 6.36
CA ASN A 115 -18.37 -5.81 7.03
C ASN A 115 -17.07 -6.53 6.61
N ARG A 116 -16.12 -6.65 7.55
CA ARG A 116 -14.83 -7.35 7.36
C ARG A 116 -14.98 -8.78 6.83
N ALA A 117 -16.06 -9.49 7.15
CA ALA A 117 -16.30 -10.85 6.68
C ALA A 117 -16.46 -10.97 5.15
N LEU A 118 -16.76 -9.86 4.47
CA LEU A 118 -16.86 -9.81 3.01
C LEU A 118 -15.51 -9.72 2.31
N PHE A 119 -14.43 -9.52 3.07
CA PHE A 119 -13.09 -9.35 2.53
C PHE A 119 -12.20 -10.51 2.96
N SER A 120 -11.64 -11.24 2.00
CA SER A 120 -10.72 -12.35 2.26
C SER A 120 -9.27 -11.91 2.14
N THR A 121 -8.39 -12.49 2.94
CA THR A 121 -6.93 -12.45 2.74
C THR A 121 -6.57 -13.04 1.37
N HIS A 122 -5.68 -12.39 0.64
CA HIS A 122 -5.22 -12.84 -0.68
C HIS A 122 -3.81 -13.41 -0.60
N SER A 123 -3.53 -14.46 -1.35
CA SER A 123 -2.18 -15.01 -1.50
C SER A 123 -1.53 -14.49 -2.79
N PHE A 124 -0.26 -14.09 -2.71
CA PHE A 124 0.51 -13.70 -3.90
C PHE A 124 1.79 -14.55 -4.03
N LYS A 125 2.27 -14.68 -5.27
CA LYS A 125 3.55 -15.32 -5.58
C LYS A 125 4.26 -14.57 -6.71
N ILE A 126 5.48 -14.11 -6.46
CA ILE A 126 6.38 -13.46 -7.41
C ILE A 126 7.42 -14.47 -7.85
N ILE A 127 7.57 -14.70 -9.15
CA ILE A 127 8.52 -15.67 -9.71
C ILE A 127 9.60 -14.92 -10.50
N PHE A 128 10.87 -15.06 -10.09
CA PHE A 128 12.01 -14.40 -10.72
C PHE A 128 12.55 -15.25 -11.87
N LYS A 129 11.93 -15.11 -13.05
CA LYS A 129 12.33 -15.87 -14.26
C LYS A 129 13.61 -15.35 -14.91
N GLU A 130 13.90 -14.07 -14.77
CA GLU A 130 14.96 -13.35 -15.50
C GLU A 130 16.04 -12.80 -14.54
N GLY A 131 16.19 -13.41 -13.37
CA GLY A 131 17.14 -12.95 -12.34
C GLY A 131 16.60 -11.79 -11.48
N GLY A 132 17.48 -10.93 -10.98
CA GLY A 132 17.13 -9.75 -10.17
C GLY A 132 16.74 -10.01 -8.70
N CYS A 133 16.51 -11.27 -8.32
CA CYS A 133 16.14 -11.62 -6.94
C CYS A 133 17.20 -11.20 -5.89
N GLY A 134 18.50 -11.19 -6.24
CA GLY A 134 19.57 -10.77 -5.33
C GLY A 134 19.49 -9.30 -4.90
N THR A 135 18.91 -8.44 -5.73
CA THR A 135 18.68 -7.02 -5.42
C THR A 135 17.30 -6.81 -4.82
N PHE A 136 16.29 -7.43 -5.43
CA PHE A 136 14.89 -7.22 -5.06
C PHE A 136 14.56 -7.78 -3.68
N VAL A 137 15.00 -9.01 -3.38
CA VAL A 137 14.62 -9.72 -2.14
C VAL A 137 15.08 -8.93 -0.91
N PRO A 138 16.36 -8.54 -0.75
CA PRO A 138 16.78 -7.77 0.42
C PRO A 138 16.02 -6.45 0.56
N LEU A 139 15.79 -5.74 -0.56
CA LEU A 139 15.05 -4.48 -0.57
C LEU A 139 13.61 -4.66 -0.09
N PHE A 140 12.89 -5.66 -0.63
CA PHE A 140 11.51 -5.97 -0.28
C PHE A 140 11.33 -6.28 1.20
N PHE A 141 12.13 -7.18 1.74
CA PHE A 141 12.05 -7.54 3.16
C PHE A 141 12.45 -6.37 4.07
N ASN A 142 13.45 -5.57 3.68
CA ASN A 142 13.84 -4.38 4.43
C ASN A 142 12.70 -3.35 4.47
N LEU A 143 12.03 -3.09 3.35
CA LEU A 143 10.94 -2.12 3.28
C LEU A 143 9.71 -2.58 4.07
N ILE A 144 9.35 -3.87 4.02
CA ILE A 144 8.29 -4.42 4.88
C ILE A 144 8.63 -4.22 6.36
N ARG A 145 9.85 -4.56 6.78
CA ARG A 145 10.31 -4.37 8.16
C ARG A 145 10.23 -2.90 8.57
N SER A 146 10.75 -1.99 7.74
CA SER A 146 10.72 -0.56 8.01
C SER A 146 9.30 0.00 8.08
N ALA A 147 8.39 -0.42 7.20
CA ALA A 147 7.00 0.00 7.22
C ALA A 147 6.29 -0.41 8.53
N ARG A 148 6.51 -1.66 8.98
CA ARG A 148 5.97 -2.16 10.25
C ARG A 148 6.56 -1.43 11.46
N GLN A 149 7.88 -1.18 11.47
CA GLN A 149 8.56 -0.45 12.55
C GLN A 149 8.06 1.00 12.66
N TYR A 150 7.96 1.71 11.54
CA TYR A 150 7.46 3.07 11.51
C TYR A 150 6.02 3.16 12.04
N HIS A 151 5.18 2.18 11.68
CA HIS A 151 3.81 2.11 12.18
C HIS A 151 3.75 1.88 13.71
N GLN A 152 4.61 1.01 14.25
CA GLN A 152 4.69 0.80 15.70
C GLN A 152 5.12 2.08 16.43
N MET A 153 6.14 2.77 15.91
CA MET A 153 6.60 4.03 16.47
C MET A 153 5.52 5.12 16.44
N SER A 154 4.75 5.21 15.34
CA SER A 154 3.70 6.23 15.22
C SER A 154 2.51 5.95 16.14
N VAL A 155 2.12 4.68 16.30
CA VAL A 155 1.06 4.28 17.24
C VAL A 155 1.49 4.55 18.69
N SER A 156 2.71 4.16 19.07
CA SER A 156 3.22 4.41 20.44
C SER A 156 3.38 5.91 20.75
N ALA A 157 3.74 6.73 19.77
CA ALA A 157 3.82 8.19 19.94
C ALA A 157 2.44 8.84 20.12
N ALA A 158 1.40 8.32 19.46
CA ALA A 158 0.02 8.82 19.59
C ALA A 158 -0.58 8.51 20.97
N ASP A 159 -0.23 7.35 21.57
CA ASP A 159 -0.66 6.98 22.93
C ASP A 159 0.12 7.72 24.03
N ALA A 160 1.33 8.21 23.74
CA ALA A 160 2.18 8.91 24.71
C ALA A 160 1.79 10.38 24.96
N THR A 161 0.88 10.96 24.18
CA THR A 161 0.31 12.29 24.45
C THR A 161 -1.02 12.17 25.23
N PRO A 162 -1.05 12.42 26.56
CA PRO A 162 -2.31 12.69 27.22
C PRO A 162 -2.89 13.96 26.61
N ARG A 163 -4.13 13.91 26.12
CA ARG A 163 -4.89 15.10 25.75
C ARG A 163 -5.12 15.93 27.01
N ALA A 164 -4.17 16.79 27.36
CA ALA A 164 -4.46 17.93 28.21
C ALA A 164 -5.32 18.87 27.36
N ASP A 165 -6.61 18.95 27.68
CA ASP A 165 -7.52 19.94 27.13
C ASP A 165 -6.98 21.34 27.48
N PRO A 166 -6.51 22.15 26.50
CA PRO A 166 -5.92 23.45 26.77
C PRO A 166 -6.93 24.51 27.25
N LEU A 167 -8.22 24.17 27.37
CA LEU A 167 -9.29 25.13 27.67
C LEU A 167 -9.91 25.03 29.06
N GLN A 168 -9.41 24.20 29.98
CA GLN A 168 -9.77 24.34 31.40
C GLN A 168 -8.87 25.37 32.10
N VAL A 169 -8.96 26.62 31.65
CA VAL A 169 -8.56 27.77 32.47
C VAL A 169 -9.62 27.88 33.56
N GLY A 170 -9.23 27.65 34.82
CA GLY A 170 -10.09 27.77 35.98
C GLY A 170 -10.86 29.10 35.95
N GLN A 171 -12.17 29.03 36.16
CA GLN A 171 -12.99 30.23 36.32
C GLN A 171 -12.38 31.08 37.45
N PRO A 172 -12.04 32.36 37.23
CA PRO A 172 -11.66 33.23 38.32
C PRO A 172 -12.87 33.39 39.27
N PRO A 173 -12.67 33.37 40.59
CA PRO A 173 -13.76 33.48 41.55
C PRO A 173 -14.31 34.91 41.51
N VAL A 174 -15.34 35.13 40.69
CA VAL A 174 -16.07 36.41 40.63
C VAL A 174 -16.86 36.72 41.91
N ASP A 175 -17.04 35.73 42.79
CA ASP A 175 -17.76 35.89 44.06
C ASP A 175 -16.93 36.52 45.21
N GLU A 176 -15.61 36.66 45.05
CA GLU A 176 -14.75 37.24 46.10
C GLU A 176 -14.59 38.76 46.01
N MET A 177 -14.91 39.37 44.86
CA MET A 177 -14.81 40.83 44.65
C MET A 177 -16.10 41.60 44.98
N MET A 178 -17.20 40.91 45.32
CA MET A 178 -18.51 41.55 45.56
C MET A 178 -18.95 41.58 47.04
N ARG A 179 -18.05 41.27 47.99
CA ARG A 179 -18.33 41.33 49.44
C ARG A 179 -17.65 42.48 50.20
N CYS A 180 -17.01 43.41 49.50
CA CYS A 180 -16.46 44.63 50.09
C CYS A 180 -17.12 45.86 49.47
N ALA A 181 -18.38 46.10 49.80
CA ALA A 181 -19.07 47.38 49.60
C ALA A 181 -20.03 47.63 50.77
#